data_AF-A0A4R4BWQ0-F1
#
_entry.id   AF-A0A4R4BWQ0-F1
#
_cell.length_a   1.000
_cell.length_b   1.000
_cell.length_c   1.000
_cell.angle_alpha   90.00
_cell.angle_beta   90.00
_cell.angle_gamma   90.00
#
_symmetry.space_group_name_H-M   'P 1'
#
loop_
_entity.id
_entity.type
_entity.pdbx_description
1 polymer ?
#
loop_
_entity_poly.entity_id
_entity_poly.type
_entity_poly.pdbx_seq_one_letter_code
_entity_poly.pdbx_strand_id
1 'polypeptide(L)'
;MKSIRTIVALCSVISVLAACGGGDDAGTELGISKPQARFINAVPAGPNLDYYLNAKLDQGNIAYKGVTRYHDVDSGTQNASYDISGTTSTIAAQSFSAANGHHYTTIALPSTTSLISVIDDPYDKGLLSDKARVRSFNASPNAQNVDVYVVPPGTDITTQSPTLAGTAYQNAVPATTQDSIYLNGGSYQVIVTTAGSKTPILKTAPVTINNNADWLLLTIPSGGVGDVTPNDIHVLVAQGNDADASAQELGPQ
;
A
#
# COMPACT_ATOMS: atom_id res chain seq x y z
N MET A 1 -29.96 58.85 24.28
CA MET A 1 -29.64 57.62 25.04
C MET A 1 -30.37 56.44 24.41
N LYS A 2 -29.74 55.71 23.47
CA LYS A 2 -30.18 54.38 23.03
C LYS A 2 -28.93 53.58 22.67
N SER A 3 -28.57 52.66 23.54
CA SER A 3 -27.53 51.64 23.37
C SER A 3 -28.14 50.43 22.68
N ILE A 4 -27.58 50.00 21.55
CA ILE A 4 -27.87 48.66 21.00
C ILE A 4 -26.53 48.02 20.63
N ARG A 5 -26.43 46.78 21.09
CA ARG A 5 -25.23 46.01 21.40
C ARG A 5 -24.70 45.29 20.15
N THR A 6 -23.38 45.36 19.98
CA THR A 6 -22.60 44.57 19.02
C THR A 6 -22.70 43.09 19.36
N ILE A 7 -23.22 42.27 18.44
CA ILE A 7 -23.18 40.81 18.51
C ILE A 7 -21.96 40.37 17.68
N VAL A 8 -20.93 39.89 18.37
CA VAL A 8 -19.78 39.23 17.74
C VAL A 8 -20.18 37.78 17.49
N ALA A 9 -20.33 37.42 16.22
CA ALA A 9 -20.52 36.03 15.80
C ALA A 9 -19.16 35.34 15.77
N LEU A 10 -18.93 34.42 16.70
CA LEU A 10 -17.76 33.56 16.75
C LEU A 10 -17.99 32.39 15.78
N CYS A 11 -17.45 32.48 14.56
CA CYS A 11 -17.40 31.36 13.62
C CYS A 11 -16.34 30.36 14.10
N SER A 12 -16.77 29.35 14.85
CA SER A 12 -15.95 28.18 15.16
C SER A 12 -15.67 27.40 13.87
N VAL A 13 -14.42 27.46 13.41
CA VAL A 13 -13.90 26.59 12.35
C VAL A 13 -13.80 25.18 12.93
N ILE A 14 -14.69 24.29 12.52
CA ILE A 14 -14.60 22.86 12.82
C ILE A 14 -13.55 22.29 11.86
N SER A 15 -12.30 22.20 12.33
CA SER A 15 -11.26 21.42 11.68
C SER A 15 -11.66 19.94 11.78
N VAL A 16 -12.05 19.36 10.66
CA VAL A 16 -12.22 17.90 10.53
C VAL A 16 -10.82 17.30 10.58
N LEU A 17 -10.36 16.92 11.78
CA LEU A 17 -9.22 16.02 11.94
C LEU A 17 -9.65 14.68 11.35
N ALA A 18 -9.22 14.40 10.12
CA ALA A 18 -9.11 13.02 9.66
C ALA A 18 -8.08 12.34 10.57
N ALA A 19 -8.57 11.59 11.54
CA ALA A 19 -7.75 10.71 12.37
C ALA A 19 -7.20 9.61 11.46
N CYS A 20 -5.96 9.82 10.98
CA CYS A 20 -5.22 8.85 10.20
C CYS A 20 -4.49 7.92 11.18
N GLY A 21 -5.01 6.69 11.36
CA GLY A 21 -4.28 5.47 11.73
C GLY A 21 -3.23 5.56 12.83
N GLY A 22 -3.63 5.96 14.03
CA GLY A 22 -2.81 5.86 15.25
C GLY A 22 -3.49 4.95 16.27
N GLY A 23 -3.68 3.68 15.92
CA GLY A 23 -4.09 2.65 16.87
C GLY A 23 -2.86 2.08 17.54
N ASP A 24 -2.67 2.40 18.82
CA ASP A 24 -1.61 1.87 19.68
C ASP A 24 -1.83 0.37 19.95
N ASP A 25 -1.53 -0.50 18.99
CA ASP A 25 -1.62 -1.94 19.19
C ASP A 25 -0.28 -2.50 19.68
N ALA A 26 0.03 -2.19 20.94
CA ALA A 26 1.17 -2.76 21.67
C ALA A 26 1.21 -4.29 21.57
N GLY A 27 0.06 -4.95 21.43
CA GLY A 27 -0.01 -6.39 21.20
C GLY A 27 0.58 -6.83 19.86
N THR A 28 0.41 -6.05 18.79
CA THR A 28 0.96 -6.31 17.46
C THR A 28 2.47 -6.12 17.47
N GLU A 29 2.94 -5.04 18.09
CA GLU A 29 4.36 -4.71 18.23
C GLU A 29 5.13 -5.70 19.14
N LEU A 30 4.41 -6.36 20.05
CA LEU A 30 4.94 -7.44 20.90
C LEU A 30 4.78 -8.83 20.26
N GLY A 31 4.22 -8.94 19.05
CA GLY A 31 4.07 -10.23 18.35
C GLY A 31 2.98 -11.14 18.93
N ILE A 32 2.05 -10.61 19.72
CA ILE A 32 1.05 -11.41 20.46
C ILE A 32 -0.40 -11.19 19.98
N SER A 33 -0.67 -10.13 19.20
CA SER A 33 -1.98 -9.92 18.59
C SER A 33 -2.26 -10.96 17.51
N LYS A 34 -3.54 -11.11 17.14
CA LYS A 34 -3.92 -11.97 16.02
C LYS A 34 -3.26 -11.47 14.73
N PRO A 35 -2.86 -12.37 13.81
CA PRO A 35 -2.49 -11.94 12.46
C PRO A 35 -3.64 -11.16 11.83
N GLN A 36 -3.30 -10.20 10.99
CA GLN A 36 -4.30 -9.42 10.26
C GLN A 36 -4.10 -9.55 8.76
N ALA A 37 -5.18 -9.61 7.99
CA ALA A 37 -5.14 -9.69 6.53
C ALA A 37 -5.96 -8.57 5.89
N ARG A 38 -5.52 -8.13 4.70
CA ARG A 38 -6.25 -7.18 3.85
C ARG A 38 -6.12 -7.54 2.38
N PHE A 39 -6.87 -6.84 1.54
CA PHE A 39 -6.82 -6.98 0.09
C PHE A 39 -6.62 -5.64 -0.62
N ILE A 40 -5.91 -5.68 -1.74
CA ILE A 40 -5.71 -4.56 -2.66
C ILE A 40 -6.12 -5.00 -4.07
N ASN A 41 -7.06 -4.29 -4.68
CA ASN A 41 -7.31 -4.39 -6.10
C ASN A 41 -6.36 -3.45 -6.87
N ALA A 42 -5.23 -4.00 -7.33
CA ALA A 42 -4.23 -3.26 -8.10
C ALA A 42 -4.36 -3.48 -9.62
N VAL A 43 -5.57 -3.76 -10.13
CA VAL A 43 -5.83 -4.00 -11.56
C VAL A 43 -6.42 -2.76 -12.24
N PRO A 44 -5.61 -1.92 -12.93
CA PRO A 44 -6.11 -0.71 -13.59
C PRO A 44 -7.13 -1.07 -14.68
N ALA A 45 -8.24 -0.34 -14.70
CA ALA A 45 -9.39 -0.59 -15.58
C ALA A 45 -9.96 -2.03 -15.51
N GLY A 46 -9.62 -2.79 -14.45
CA GLY A 46 -10.16 -4.11 -14.17
C GLY A 46 -11.57 -4.06 -13.58
N PRO A 47 -12.24 -5.22 -13.46
CA PRO A 47 -13.53 -5.31 -12.80
C PRO A 47 -13.41 -5.08 -11.29
N ASN A 48 -14.55 -4.83 -10.65
CA ASN A 48 -14.65 -4.90 -9.19
C ASN A 48 -14.50 -6.36 -8.76
N LEU A 49 -13.85 -6.58 -7.62
CA LEU A 49 -13.53 -7.91 -7.11
C LEU A 49 -14.20 -8.16 -5.75
N ASP A 50 -14.56 -9.41 -5.51
CA ASP A 50 -15.00 -9.89 -4.19
C ASP A 50 -13.85 -10.68 -3.56
N TYR A 51 -13.40 -10.28 -2.37
CA TYR A 51 -12.28 -10.89 -1.65
C TYR A 51 -12.76 -11.87 -0.59
N TYR A 52 -12.11 -13.04 -0.53
CA TYR A 52 -12.45 -14.13 0.37
C TYR A 52 -11.23 -14.59 1.16
N LEU A 53 -11.47 -14.88 2.44
CA LEU A 53 -10.55 -15.59 3.32
C LEU A 53 -11.19 -16.90 3.76
N ASN A 54 -10.52 -18.02 3.47
CA ASN A 54 -11.01 -19.38 3.76
C ASN A 54 -12.43 -19.63 3.23
N ALA A 55 -12.67 -19.26 1.96
CA ALA A 55 -13.96 -19.36 1.28
C ALA A 55 -15.12 -18.54 1.90
N LYS A 56 -14.83 -17.67 2.87
CA LYS A 56 -15.79 -16.71 3.42
C LYS A 56 -15.55 -15.35 2.80
N LEU A 57 -16.63 -14.71 2.32
CA LEU A 57 -16.56 -13.33 1.81
C LEU A 57 -16.09 -12.42 2.95
N ASP A 58 -14.96 -11.76 2.74
CA ASP A 58 -14.39 -10.78 3.65
C ASP A 58 -14.89 -9.38 3.26
N GLN A 59 -14.70 -9.00 2.00
CA GLN A 59 -15.17 -7.73 1.45
C GLN A 59 -15.57 -7.88 -0.02
N GLY A 60 -16.74 -7.35 -0.38
CA GLY A 60 -17.25 -7.37 -1.75
C GLY A 60 -17.09 -6.04 -2.49
N ASN A 61 -17.23 -6.08 -3.81
CA ASN A 61 -17.33 -4.92 -4.71
C ASN A 61 -16.13 -3.96 -4.61
N ILE A 62 -14.92 -4.50 -4.54
CA ILE A 62 -13.68 -3.75 -4.40
C ILE A 62 -13.23 -3.27 -5.79
N ALA A 63 -13.43 -1.99 -6.07
CA ALA A 63 -12.98 -1.36 -7.31
C ALA A 63 -11.45 -1.25 -7.38
N TYR A 64 -10.91 -0.98 -8.58
CA TYR A 64 -9.50 -0.62 -8.76
C TYR A 64 -9.08 0.48 -7.76
N LYS A 65 -7.89 0.32 -7.17
CA LYS A 65 -7.33 1.13 -6.06
C LYS A 65 -7.98 0.90 -4.71
N GLY A 66 -9.02 0.07 -4.63
CA GLY A 66 -9.61 -0.32 -3.36
C GLY A 66 -8.60 -1.05 -2.49
N VAL A 67 -8.44 -0.55 -1.27
CA VAL A 67 -7.65 -1.14 -0.18
C VAL A 67 -8.62 -1.41 0.95
N THR A 68 -8.79 -2.68 1.31
CA THR A 68 -9.63 -3.02 2.47
C THR A 68 -8.90 -2.65 3.75
N ARG A 69 -9.64 -2.42 4.84
CA ARG A 69 -9.07 -2.42 6.18
C ARG A 69 -8.44 -3.78 6.50
N TYR A 70 -7.59 -3.78 7.52
CA TYR A 70 -7.09 -5.01 8.10
C TYR A 70 -8.18 -5.72 8.91
N HIS A 71 -8.18 -7.05 8.79
CA HIS A 71 -9.09 -7.95 9.48
C HIS A 71 -8.32 -9.05 10.19
N ASP A 72 -8.65 -9.28 11.46
CA ASP A 72 -8.09 -10.40 12.22
C ASP A 72 -8.38 -11.73 11.53
N VAL A 73 -7.34 -12.55 11.39
CA VAL A 73 -7.43 -13.95 10.98
C VAL A 73 -6.87 -14.83 12.08
N ASP A 74 -7.12 -16.14 11.99
CA ASP A 74 -6.49 -17.09 12.90
C ASP A 74 -5.05 -17.38 12.45
N SER A 75 -4.20 -17.79 13.38
CA SER A 75 -2.85 -18.24 13.04
C SER A 75 -2.87 -19.61 12.34
N GLY A 76 -1.82 -19.90 11.58
CA GLY A 76 -1.72 -21.10 10.76
C GLY A 76 -2.14 -20.88 9.31
N THR A 77 -2.47 -21.95 8.59
CA THR A 77 -2.74 -21.88 7.15
C THR A 77 -4.05 -21.13 6.86
N GLN A 78 -3.92 -20.06 6.09
CA GLN A 78 -5.01 -19.27 5.53
C GLN A 78 -5.05 -19.44 4.01
N ASN A 79 -6.21 -19.26 3.41
CA ASN A 79 -6.38 -19.22 1.95
C ASN A 79 -7.06 -17.92 1.52
N ALA A 80 -6.30 -17.08 0.82
CA ALA A 80 -6.82 -15.87 0.18
C ALA A 80 -7.28 -16.22 -1.24
N SER A 81 -8.44 -15.70 -1.63
CA SER A 81 -8.94 -15.83 -3.00
C SER A 81 -9.81 -14.64 -3.37
N TYR A 82 -10.06 -14.46 -4.66
CA TYR A 82 -11.01 -13.46 -5.12
C TYR A 82 -11.72 -13.88 -6.41
N ASP A 83 -12.92 -13.32 -6.56
CA ASP A 83 -13.82 -13.53 -7.68
C ASP A 83 -14.10 -12.19 -8.37
N ILE A 84 -14.59 -12.21 -9.62
CA ILE A 84 -15.21 -11.02 -10.21
C ILE A 84 -16.51 -10.76 -9.46
N SER A 85 -16.74 -9.52 -9.04
CA SER A 85 -17.92 -9.17 -8.25
C SER A 85 -19.21 -9.51 -8.98
N GLY A 86 -20.14 -10.16 -8.28
CA GLY A 86 -21.39 -10.66 -8.86
C GLY A 86 -21.26 -11.99 -9.63
N THR A 87 -20.10 -12.63 -9.60
CA THR A 87 -19.89 -14.00 -10.08
C THR A 87 -19.61 -14.94 -8.92
N THR A 88 -19.45 -16.24 -9.20
CA THR A 88 -19.10 -17.26 -8.20
C THR A 88 -17.88 -18.08 -8.63
N SER A 89 -17.07 -17.52 -9.53
CA SER A 89 -15.91 -18.20 -10.09
C SER A 89 -14.65 -17.54 -9.57
N THR A 90 -13.88 -18.32 -8.80
CA THR A 90 -12.57 -17.90 -8.31
C THR A 90 -11.61 -17.65 -9.46
N ILE A 91 -11.12 -16.42 -9.51
CA ILE A 91 -10.15 -15.96 -10.50
C ILE A 91 -8.74 -16.37 -10.09
N ALA A 92 -8.43 -16.21 -8.80
CA ALA A 92 -7.15 -16.58 -8.25
C ALA A 92 -7.25 -16.91 -6.77
N ALA A 93 -6.36 -17.80 -6.31
CA ALA A 93 -6.24 -18.17 -4.91
C ALA A 93 -4.77 -18.40 -4.55
N GLN A 94 -4.41 -18.08 -3.31
CA GLN A 94 -3.09 -18.31 -2.76
C GLN A 94 -3.19 -18.60 -1.27
N SER A 95 -2.49 -19.64 -0.82
CA SER A 95 -2.38 -19.94 0.60
C SER A 95 -1.17 -19.24 1.22
N PHE A 96 -1.30 -18.86 2.49
CA PHE A 96 -0.22 -18.30 3.29
C PHE A 96 -0.30 -18.86 4.73
N SER A 97 0.78 -18.78 5.49
CA SER A 97 0.82 -19.20 6.88
C SER A 97 0.84 -17.98 7.78
N ALA A 98 -0.27 -17.71 8.44
CA ALA A 98 -0.45 -16.53 9.29
C ALA A 98 0.20 -16.72 10.66
N ALA A 99 0.96 -15.71 11.11
CA ALA A 99 1.61 -15.67 12.41
C ALA A 99 1.16 -14.42 13.20
N ASN A 100 1.07 -14.56 14.53
CA ASN A 100 0.70 -13.44 15.41
C ASN A 100 1.65 -12.26 15.25
N GLY A 101 1.11 -11.03 15.30
CA GLY A 101 1.87 -9.79 15.08
C GLY A 101 2.30 -9.52 13.63
N HIS A 102 1.81 -10.30 12.67
CA HIS A 102 2.08 -10.07 11.25
C HIS A 102 0.86 -9.52 10.52
N HIS A 103 1.11 -8.66 9.54
CA HIS A 103 0.14 -8.16 8.59
C HIS A 103 0.31 -8.85 7.23
N TYR A 104 -0.80 -9.27 6.65
CA TYR A 104 -0.86 -9.96 5.37
C TYR A 104 -1.59 -9.08 4.35
N THR A 105 -0.96 -8.82 3.21
CA THR A 105 -1.58 -8.06 2.12
C THR A 105 -1.73 -8.95 0.90
N THR A 106 -2.96 -9.31 0.57
CA THR A 106 -3.30 -9.96 -0.70
C THR A 106 -3.47 -8.90 -1.79
N ILE A 107 -2.90 -9.13 -2.97
CA ILE A 107 -2.91 -8.19 -4.08
C ILE A 107 -3.46 -8.89 -5.32
N ALA A 108 -4.51 -8.33 -5.93
CA ALA A 108 -4.89 -8.68 -7.30
C ALA A 108 -4.00 -7.94 -8.29
N LEU A 109 -3.35 -8.68 -9.18
CA LEU A 109 -2.30 -8.18 -10.05
C LEU A 109 -2.79 -7.90 -11.46
N PRO A 110 -2.30 -6.83 -12.10
CA PRO A 110 -2.60 -6.51 -13.48
C PRO A 110 -1.77 -7.38 -14.45
N SER A 111 -2.03 -8.68 -14.46
CA SER A 111 -1.26 -9.69 -15.19
C SER A 111 -2.18 -10.67 -15.92
N THR A 112 -1.63 -11.47 -16.83
CA THR A 112 -2.34 -12.58 -17.50
C THR A 112 -1.78 -13.96 -17.10
N THR A 113 -0.68 -14.01 -16.36
CA THR A 113 0.01 -15.27 -15.99
C THR A 113 -0.14 -15.62 -14.52
N SER A 114 0.01 -14.63 -13.64
CA SER A 114 -0.12 -14.78 -12.19
C SER A 114 -0.90 -13.59 -11.65
N LEU A 115 -2.12 -13.86 -11.19
CA LEU A 115 -3.11 -12.82 -10.90
C LEU A 115 -3.16 -12.45 -9.41
N ILE A 116 -2.44 -13.16 -8.55
CA ILE A 116 -2.48 -12.97 -7.10
C ILE A 116 -1.08 -12.99 -6.50
N SER A 117 -0.88 -12.21 -5.45
CA SER A 117 0.27 -12.31 -4.56
C SER A 117 -0.14 -12.01 -3.13
N VAL A 118 0.56 -12.60 -2.17
CA VAL A 118 0.39 -12.31 -0.74
C VAL A 118 1.74 -11.89 -0.17
N ILE A 119 1.75 -10.75 0.53
CA ILE A 119 2.90 -10.25 1.28
C ILE A 119 2.69 -10.59 2.75
N ASP A 120 3.69 -11.20 3.37
CA ASP A 120 3.85 -11.31 4.83
C ASP A 120 4.75 -10.16 5.33
N ASP A 121 4.20 -9.30 6.18
CA ASP A 121 4.85 -8.15 6.79
C ASP A 121 4.81 -8.27 8.33
N PRO A 122 5.89 -8.74 8.97
CA PRO A 122 6.03 -8.68 10.42
C PRO A 122 5.93 -7.23 10.90
N TYR A 123 5.14 -6.94 11.93
CA TYR A 123 4.99 -5.60 12.47
C TYR A 123 5.95 -5.39 13.65
N ASP A 124 7.26 -5.37 13.37
CA ASP A 124 8.31 -5.25 14.39
C ASP A 124 8.62 -3.78 14.77
N LYS A 125 7.61 -2.90 14.66
CA LYS A 125 7.76 -1.49 14.97
C LYS A 125 7.95 -1.31 16.48
N GLY A 126 9.06 -0.70 16.86
CA GLY A 126 9.32 -0.42 18.27
C GLY A 126 8.22 0.43 18.90
N LEU A 127 7.79 0.06 20.11
CA LEU A 127 6.67 0.68 20.86
C LEU A 127 6.71 2.22 20.99
N LEU A 128 7.90 2.81 20.91
CA LEU A 128 8.11 4.26 21.04
C LEU A 128 8.46 4.95 19.71
N SER A 129 8.44 4.20 18.61
CA SER A 129 8.76 4.71 17.27
C SER A 129 7.54 5.37 16.67
N ASP A 130 7.68 6.62 16.24
CA ASP A 130 6.68 7.34 15.45
C ASP A 130 6.97 7.29 13.94
N LYS A 131 7.99 6.53 13.53
CA LYS A 131 8.42 6.48 12.13
C LYS A 131 7.37 5.79 11.26
N ALA A 132 7.31 6.24 10.01
CA ALA A 132 6.57 5.57 8.97
C ALA A 132 7.26 4.26 8.59
N ARG A 133 6.47 3.23 8.29
CA ARG A 133 6.89 1.95 7.70
C ARG A 133 6.69 2.03 6.20
N VAL A 134 7.70 1.65 5.41
CA VAL A 134 7.63 1.68 3.96
C VAL A 134 8.12 0.37 3.37
N ARG A 135 7.38 -0.15 2.39
CA ARG A 135 7.72 -1.32 1.60
C ARG A 135 7.37 -1.04 0.13
N SER A 136 8.07 -1.67 -0.79
CA SER A 136 7.71 -1.70 -2.20
C SER A 136 7.30 -3.09 -2.62
N PHE A 137 6.48 -3.16 -3.67
CA PHE A 137 6.13 -4.38 -4.37
C PHE A 137 6.03 -4.09 -5.86
N ASN A 138 6.63 -4.92 -6.71
CA ASN A 138 6.50 -4.71 -8.15
C ASN A 138 5.34 -5.53 -8.72
N ALA A 139 4.19 -4.88 -8.93
CA ALA A 139 3.01 -5.47 -9.56
C ALA A 139 2.98 -5.25 -11.09
N SER A 140 4.07 -4.75 -11.68
CA SER A 140 4.13 -4.33 -13.09
C SER A 140 4.81 -5.38 -13.96
N PRO A 141 4.06 -6.17 -14.75
CA PRO A 141 4.67 -7.17 -15.63
C PRO A 141 5.45 -6.57 -16.81
N ASN A 142 5.16 -5.31 -17.18
CA ASN A 142 5.85 -4.57 -18.24
C ASN A 142 7.13 -3.85 -17.76
N ALA A 143 7.48 -3.94 -16.47
CA ALA A 143 8.69 -3.37 -15.91
C ALA A 143 9.75 -4.45 -15.67
N GLN A 144 11.02 -4.10 -15.84
CA GLN A 144 12.13 -4.89 -15.29
C GLN A 144 12.13 -4.78 -13.75
N ASN A 145 13.08 -5.45 -13.08
CA ASN A 145 13.35 -5.16 -11.68
C ASN A 145 13.57 -3.65 -11.50
N VAL A 146 12.99 -3.07 -10.45
CA VAL A 146 13.03 -1.62 -10.23
C VAL A 146 13.79 -1.25 -8.96
N ASP A 147 14.47 -0.12 -9.00
CA ASP A 147 14.97 0.57 -7.83
C ASP A 147 13.99 1.70 -7.46
N VAL A 148 13.53 1.73 -6.21
CA VAL A 148 12.63 2.78 -5.71
C VAL A 148 13.39 3.68 -4.75
N TYR A 149 13.40 4.96 -5.07
CA TYR A 149 13.96 6.03 -4.24
C TYR A 149 12.81 6.78 -3.59
N VAL A 150 12.85 6.90 -2.27
CA VAL A 150 11.94 7.73 -1.48
C VAL A 150 12.81 8.79 -0.82
N VAL A 151 12.93 9.93 -1.51
CA VAL A 151 13.94 10.96 -1.20
C VAL A 151 13.28 12.34 -1.07
N PRO A 152 13.89 13.32 -0.37
CA PRO A 152 13.36 14.68 -0.35
C PRO A 152 13.17 15.26 -1.76
N PRO A 153 12.14 16.08 -2.01
CA PRO A 153 11.91 16.70 -3.31
C PRO A 153 13.14 17.42 -3.85
N GLY A 154 13.46 17.20 -5.13
CA GLY A 154 14.61 17.83 -5.78
C GLY A 154 15.95 17.13 -5.54
N THR A 155 15.96 16.00 -4.82
CA THR A 155 17.18 15.20 -4.64
C THR A 155 17.68 14.65 -5.98
N ASP A 156 18.98 14.80 -6.24
CA ASP A 156 19.69 14.14 -7.33
C ASP A 156 20.06 12.70 -6.89
N ILE A 157 19.58 11.71 -7.63
CA ILE A 157 19.77 10.29 -7.31
C ILE A 157 21.05 9.68 -7.90
N THR A 158 21.82 10.43 -8.69
CA THR A 158 22.99 9.91 -9.44
C THR A 158 24.03 9.22 -8.54
N THR A 159 24.21 9.71 -7.32
CA THR A 159 25.14 9.15 -6.31
C THR A 159 24.44 8.48 -5.14
N GLN A 160 23.11 8.47 -5.12
CA GLN A 160 22.33 7.92 -4.02
C GLN A 160 22.10 6.42 -4.20
N SER A 161 22.13 5.66 -3.12
CA SER A 161 21.59 4.30 -3.12
C SER A 161 20.06 4.35 -3.14
N PRO A 162 19.38 3.42 -3.83
CA PRO A 162 17.92 3.33 -3.74
C PRO A 162 17.48 3.01 -2.33
N THR A 163 16.32 3.54 -1.96
CA THR A 163 15.68 3.27 -0.67
C THR A 163 15.22 1.82 -0.60
N LEU A 164 14.70 1.29 -1.71
CA LEU A 164 14.24 -0.08 -1.88
C LEU A 164 14.84 -0.60 -3.19
N ALA A 165 15.85 -1.45 -3.09
CA ALA A 165 16.68 -1.85 -4.22
C ALA A 165 16.15 -3.12 -4.92
N GLY A 166 16.15 -3.12 -6.25
CA GLY A 166 16.00 -4.33 -7.06
C GLY A 166 14.67 -5.08 -6.89
N THR A 167 13.57 -4.37 -6.63
CA THR A 167 12.22 -4.96 -6.48
C THR A 167 11.80 -5.67 -7.78
N ALA A 168 11.91 -7.00 -7.77
CA ALA A 168 11.55 -7.86 -8.89
C ALA A 168 10.03 -8.02 -9.02
N TYR A 169 9.55 -8.35 -10.22
CA TYR A 169 8.12 -8.60 -10.47
C TYR A 169 7.57 -9.68 -9.52
N GLN A 170 6.44 -9.39 -8.89
CA GLN A 170 5.80 -10.18 -7.81
C GLN A 170 6.61 -10.35 -6.53
N ASN A 171 7.64 -9.53 -6.31
CA ASN A 171 8.41 -9.51 -5.08
C ASN A 171 8.24 -8.18 -4.34
N ALA A 172 8.35 -8.26 -3.01
CA ALA A 172 8.45 -7.10 -2.14
C ALA A 172 9.90 -6.78 -1.77
N VAL A 173 10.17 -5.51 -1.49
CA VAL A 173 11.40 -5.04 -0.85
C VAL A 173 11.02 -4.05 0.26
N PRO A 174 11.38 -4.30 1.54
CA PRO A 174 11.98 -5.54 2.06
C PRO A 174 11.16 -6.79 1.71
N ALA A 175 11.85 -7.94 1.66
CA ALA A 175 11.24 -9.19 1.25
C ALA A 175 10.08 -9.59 2.17
N THR A 176 9.15 -10.40 1.65
CA THR A 176 8.15 -11.06 2.50
C THR A 176 8.85 -11.75 3.67
N THR A 177 8.24 -11.69 4.86
CA THR A 177 8.80 -12.13 6.17
C THR A 177 9.94 -11.29 6.75
N GLN A 178 10.40 -10.24 6.08
CA GLN A 178 11.29 -9.22 6.69
C GLN A 178 10.45 -8.01 7.07
N ASP A 179 10.82 -7.26 8.09
CA ASP A 179 10.10 -6.03 8.46
C ASP A 179 10.32 -4.91 7.42
N SER A 180 9.36 -3.98 7.36
CA SER A 180 9.40 -2.80 6.49
C SER A 180 10.49 -1.82 6.93
N ILE A 181 10.95 -0.95 6.02
CA ILE A 181 11.93 0.08 6.40
C ILE A 181 11.26 1.24 7.14
N TYR A 182 12.05 1.98 7.92
CA TYR A 182 11.56 3.10 8.70
C TYR A 182 12.01 4.45 8.15
N LEU A 183 11.05 5.32 7.84
CA LEU A 183 11.30 6.71 7.43
C LEU A 183 10.73 7.70 8.45
N ASN A 184 11.38 8.84 8.62
CA ASN A 184 10.78 9.95 9.36
C ASN A 184 9.61 10.52 8.54
N GLY A 185 8.56 11.00 9.20
CA GLY A 185 7.53 11.76 8.52
C GLY A 185 8.11 13.00 7.85
N GLY A 186 7.59 13.34 6.66
CA GLY A 186 8.09 14.44 5.85
C GLY A 186 7.55 14.45 4.43
N SER A 187 8.01 15.44 3.66
CA SER A 187 7.75 15.49 2.22
C SER A 187 8.83 14.71 1.48
N TYR A 188 8.39 13.83 0.59
CA TYR A 188 9.23 12.97 -0.24
C TYR A 188 8.80 13.06 -1.69
N GLN A 189 9.66 12.61 -2.58
CA GLN A 189 9.38 12.33 -3.97
C GLN A 189 9.72 10.87 -4.21
N VAL A 190 8.78 10.14 -4.81
CA VAL A 190 9.03 8.76 -5.26
C VAL A 190 9.62 8.82 -6.67
N ILE A 191 10.79 8.23 -6.83
CA ILE A 191 11.47 8.07 -8.12
C ILE A 191 11.69 6.58 -8.33
N VAL A 192 11.32 6.08 -9.50
CA VAL A 192 11.55 4.68 -9.88
C VAL A 192 12.52 4.66 -11.05
N THR A 193 13.52 3.80 -10.98
CA THR A 193 14.42 3.50 -12.09
C THR A 193 14.39 2.00 -12.37
N THR A 194 14.89 1.57 -13.52
CA THR A 194 15.28 0.16 -13.68
C THR A 194 16.43 -0.15 -12.72
N ALA A 195 16.47 -1.36 -12.18
CA ALA A 195 17.46 -1.75 -11.19
C ALA A 195 18.89 -1.56 -11.71
N GLY A 196 19.73 -0.89 -10.93
CA GLY A 196 21.11 -0.53 -11.30
C GLY A 196 21.23 0.69 -12.23
N SER A 197 20.12 1.24 -12.72
CA SER A 197 20.09 2.49 -13.49
C SER A 197 19.83 3.70 -12.59
N LYS A 198 20.28 4.88 -13.03
CA LYS A 198 19.96 6.19 -12.45
C LYS A 198 19.02 7.03 -13.31
N THR A 199 18.57 6.49 -14.45
CA THR A 199 17.61 7.16 -15.32
C THR A 199 16.19 6.86 -14.82
N PRO A 200 15.41 7.87 -14.40
CA PRO A 200 14.03 7.67 -13.96
C PRO A 200 13.16 7.11 -15.08
N ILE A 201 12.41 6.06 -14.77
CA ILE A 201 11.25 5.62 -15.56
C ILE A 201 9.96 6.24 -15.01
N LEU A 202 9.97 6.64 -13.74
CA LEU A 202 8.91 7.43 -13.12
C LEU A 202 9.53 8.43 -12.14
N LYS A 203 9.02 9.66 -12.16
CA LYS A 203 9.29 10.68 -11.15
C LYS A 203 7.96 11.34 -10.78
N THR A 204 7.57 11.19 -9.51
CA THR A 204 6.25 11.62 -9.01
C THR A 204 6.26 13.06 -8.51
N ALA A 205 5.07 13.65 -8.31
CA ALA A 205 4.95 14.89 -7.54
C ALA A 205 5.37 14.65 -6.08
N PRO A 206 5.77 15.68 -5.33
CA PRO A 206 5.98 15.53 -3.90
C PRO A 206 4.75 14.96 -3.18
N VAL A 207 5.00 13.99 -2.31
CA VAL A 207 4.01 13.33 -1.46
C VAL A 207 4.40 13.51 0.01
N THR A 208 3.42 13.54 0.90
CA THR A 208 3.67 13.59 2.34
C THR A 208 3.55 12.19 2.92
N ILE A 209 4.63 11.71 3.53
CA ILE A 209 4.60 10.52 4.37
C ILE A 209 4.44 11.02 5.81
N ASN A 210 3.31 10.73 6.44
CA ASN A 210 3.08 11.11 7.83
C ASN A 210 3.87 10.19 8.77
N ASN A 211 4.18 10.68 9.97
CA ASN A 211 4.56 9.79 11.07
C ASN A 211 3.50 8.69 11.25
N ASN A 212 3.92 7.51 11.69
CA ASN A 212 3.12 6.30 11.83
C ASN A 212 2.48 5.75 10.56
N ALA A 213 2.69 6.35 9.39
CA ALA A 213 2.13 5.83 8.15
C ALA A 213 2.70 4.44 7.84
N ASP A 214 1.86 3.52 7.38
CA ASP A 214 2.28 2.22 6.86
C ASP A 214 2.04 2.18 5.35
N TRP A 215 3.09 2.30 4.55
CA TRP A 215 3.01 2.50 3.10
C TRP A 215 3.53 1.29 2.35
N LEU A 216 2.67 0.74 1.49
CA LEU A 216 3.06 -0.17 0.42
C LEU A 216 3.06 0.58 -0.91
N LEU A 217 4.22 0.69 -1.54
CA LEU A 217 4.44 1.28 -2.86
C LEU A 217 4.37 0.18 -3.93
N LEU A 218 3.27 0.08 -4.68
CA LEU A 218 3.10 -0.89 -5.74
C LEU A 218 3.39 -0.25 -7.10
N THR A 219 4.38 -0.73 -7.86
CA THR A 219 4.47 -0.35 -9.29
C THR A 219 3.43 -1.12 -10.08
N ILE A 220 2.71 -0.43 -10.96
CA ILE A 220 1.65 -0.99 -11.82
C ILE A 220 1.82 -0.48 -13.26
N PRO A 221 1.39 -1.24 -14.28
CA PRO A 221 1.43 -0.78 -15.66
C PRO A 221 0.44 0.38 -15.84
N SER A 222 0.87 1.49 -16.43
CA SER A 222 0.01 2.68 -16.54
C SER A 222 -1.21 2.42 -17.45
N GLY A 223 -1.05 1.61 -18.50
CA GLY A 223 -2.12 1.19 -19.40
C GLY A 223 -2.93 -0.04 -18.94
N GLY A 224 -2.68 -0.56 -17.73
CA GLY A 224 -3.36 -1.75 -17.20
C GLY A 224 -2.86 -3.08 -17.78
N VAL A 225 -3.68 -4.13 -17.68
CA VAL A 225 -3.29 -5.54 -17.97
C VAL A 225 -2.73 -5.74 -19.38
N GLY A 226 -3.21 -4.96 -20.36
CA GLY A 226 -2.81 -5.07 -21.77
C GLY A 226 -1.62 -4.19 -22.15
N ASP A 227 -1.02 -3.45 -21.21
CA ASP A 227 0.09 -2.57 -21.50
C ASP A 227 1.37 -3.36 -21.74
N VAL A 228 1.85 -3.28 -22.98
CA VAL A 228 3.10 -3.90 -23.42
C VAL A 228 4.23 -2.89 -23.55
N THR A 229 3.99 -1.63 -23.22
CA THR A 229 4.99 -0.56 -23.29
C THR A 229 6.01 -0.76 -22.17
N PRO A 230 7.29 -1.03 -22.48
CA PRO A 230 8.26 -1.34 -21.45
C PRO A 230 8.48 -0.16 -20.49
N ASN A 231 8.45 -0.45 -19.19
CA ASN A 231 8.64 0.50 -18.09
C ASN A 231 7.64 1.66 -18.03
N ASP A 232 6.52 1.58 -18.73
CA ASP A 232 5.42 2.52 -18.58
C ASP A 232 4.62 2.17 -17.31
N ILE A 233 4.91 2.88 -16.23
CA ILE A 233 4.42 2.55 -14.90
C ILE A 233 3.84 3.74 -14.16
N HIS A 234 2.89 3.46 -13.26
CA HIS A 234 2.53 4.32 -12.14
C HIS A 234 2.94 3.65 -10.82
N VAL A 235 2.91 4.43 -9.73
CA VAL A 235 3.03 3.90 -8.37
C VAL A 235 1.70 4.07 -7.65
N LEU A 236 1.13 2.96 -7.19
CA LEU A 236 -0.02 2.93 -6.30
C LEU A 236 0.47 2.87 -4.85
N VAL A 237 0.09 3.86 -4.05
CA VAL A 237 0.40 3.95 -2.63
C VAL A 237 -0.80 3.43 -1.83
N ALA A 238 -0.67 2.23 -1.29
CA ALA A 238 -1.64 1.66 -0.37
C ALA A 238 -1.21 1.94 1.07
N GLN A 239 -2.08 2.61 1.82
CA GLN A 239 -1.84 2.97 3.22
C GLN A 239 -2.46 1.91 4.13
N GLY A 240 -1.76 1.52 5.19
CA GLY A 240 -2.33 0.76 6.31
C GLY A 240 -3.38 1.62 7.01
N ASN A 241 -4.60 1.12 7.07
CA ASN A 241 -5.77 1.88 7.54
C ASN A 241 -6.69 0.97 8.35
N ASP A 242 -7.33 1.56 9.37
CA ASP A 242 -8.39 0.91 10.16
C ASP A 242 -9.75 0.88 9.43
N ALA A 243 -9.81 1.50 8.25
CA ALA A 243 -11.00 1.61 7.41
C ALA A 243 -10.65 1.36 5.94
N ASP A 244 -11.64 0.89 5.18
CA ASP A 244 -11.50 0.76 3.73
C ASP A 244 -11.20 2.11 3.10
N ALA A 245 -10.28 2.12 2.14
CA ALA A 245 -9.82 3.34 1.51
C ALA A 245 -9.51 3.12 0.03
N SER A 246 -9.28 4.21 -0.68
CA SER A 246 -8.65 4.18 -1.99
C SER A 246 -7.17 4.46 -1.83
N ALA A 247 -6.33 3.63 -2.45
CA ALA A 247 -4.93 3.93 -2.65
C ALA A 247 -4.75 5.18 -3.52
N GLN A 248 -3.67 5.91 -3.28
CA GLN A 248 -3.27 7.07 -4.08
C GLN A 248 -2.45 6.59 -5.27
N GLU A 249 -2.76 7.05 -6.47
CA GLU A 249 -2.00 6.71 -7.67
C GLU A 249 -1.12 7.89 -8.05
N LEU A 250 0.17 7.62 -8.26
CA LEU A 250 1.20 8.58 -8.58
C LEU A 250 1.70 8.32 -10.00
N GLY A 251 1.36 9.24 -10.91
CA GLY A 251 1.86 9.27 -12.28
C GLY A 251 3.09 10.17 -12.45
N PRO A 252 3.63 10.25 -13.68
CA PRO A 252 4.78 11.10 -13.99
C PRO A 252 4.44 12.59 -13.80
N GLN A 253 5.43 13.34 -13.31
CA GLN A 253 5.46 14.81 -13.33
C GLN A 253 5.99 15.35 -14.64
#